data_AF-A0A9E3SBL8-F1
#
_entry.id   AF-A0A9E3SBL8-F1
#
_cell.length_a   1.000
_cell.length_b   1.000
_cell.length_c   1.000
_cell.angle_alpha   90.00
_cell.angle_beta   90.00
_cell.angle_gamma   90.00
#
_symmetry.space_group_name_H-M   'P 1'
#
loop_
_entity.id
_entity.type
_entity.pdbx_description
1 polymer ?
#
loop_
_entity_poly.entity_id
_entity_poly.type
_entity_poly.pdbx_seq_one_letter_code
_entity_poly.pdbx_strand_id
1 'polypeptide(L)'
;IYNGIFVSLNGEGALHLYENGLSKTISSSVYRNQLFWLNPKVEVVKLLEDDDYFKKEVWGHYQIFKDTIIIQTFGLANDQLCRRSIYETEGVILNDSTIKVFSDYSYWFDTEFIEEPNIYRLYKTEHKPDSTLAWFNKKRWYKKHLHESRRIK
;
A
#
# COMPACT_ATOMS: atom_id res chain seq x y z
N ILE A 1 9.76 -10.71 -8.09
CA ILE A 1 8.39 -10.18 -7.97
C ILE A 1 8.04 -10.25 -6.49
N TYR A 2 7.67 -9.12 -5.90
CA TYR A 2 7.76 -8.92 -4.46
C TYR A 2 6.62 -9.64 -3.73
N ASN A 3 6.93 -10.68 -2.95
CA ASN A 3 6.03 -11.28 -1.98
C ASN A 3 6.60 -10.98 -0.59
N GLY A 4 6.07 -9.94 0.06
CA GLY A 4 6.53 -9.52 1.37
C GLY A 4 6.06 -8.12 1.74
N ILE A 5 6.44 -7.70 2.93
CA ILE A 5 6.04 -6.42 3.50
C ILE A 5 7.15 -5.42 3.27
N PHE A 6 6.85 -4.31 2.61
CA PHE A 6 7.72 -3.15 2.56
C PHE A 6 7.44 -2.28 3.78
N VAL A 7 8.45 -2.07 4.62
CA VAL A 7 8.35 -1.25 5.84
C VAL A 7 9.25 -0.03 5.70
N SER A 8 8.73 1.14 6.08
CA SER A 8 9.50 2.38 6.07
C SER A 8 10.70 2.30 7.01
N LEU A 9 11.82 2.91 6.61
CA LEU A 9 13.01 3.08 7.44
C LEU A 9 12.98 4.38 8.21
N ASN A 10 12.55 5.47 7.57
CA ASN A 10 12.72 6.84 8.05
C ASN A 10 11.38 7.58 8.26
N GLY A 11 10.26 6.92 7.95
CA GLY A 11 8.93 7.42 8.28
C GLY A 11 8.09 6.31 8.93
N GLU A 12 6.80 6.54 9.03
CA GLU A 12 5.84 5.51 9.38
C GLU A 12 5.22 4.90 8.13
N GLY A 13 4.85 3.63 8.21
CA GLY A 13 4.06 2.99 7.18
C GLY A 13 4.64 1.66 6.73
N ALA A 14 3.74 0.81 6.25
CA ALA A 14 4.10 -0.42 5.60
C ALA A 14 3.06 -0.77 4.54
N LEU A 15 3.49 -1.49 3.51
CA LEU A 15 2.61 -1.94 2.44
C LEU A 15 3.00 -3.34 1.98
N HIS A 16 2.00 -4.14 1.64
CA HIS A 16 2.20 -5.43 0.99
C HIS A 16 1.97 -5.26 -0.51
N LEU A 17 2.93 -5.70 -1.33
CA LEU A 17 2.77 -5.79 -2.78
C LEU A 17 2.51 -7.25 -3.15
N TYR A 18 1.58 -7.47 -4.08
CA TYR A 18 1.20 -8.80 -4.56
C TYR A 18 1.57 -8.95 -6.02
N GLU A 19 1.98 -10.14 -6.43
CA GLU A 19 2.38 -10.42 -7.82
C GLU A 19 1.30 -10.11 -8.85
N ASN A 20 0.03 -10.10 -8.45
CA ASN A 20 -1.12 -9.77 -9.31
C ASN A 20 -1.40 -8.26 -9.46
N GLY A 21 -0.49 -7.40 -9.02
CA GLY A 21 -0.64 -5.94 -9.11
C GLY A 21 -1.57 -5.34 -8.05
N LEU A 22 -1.96 -6.11 -7.04
CA LEU A 22 -2.66 -5.59 -5.87
C LEU A 22 -1.66 -5.05 -4.85
N SER A 23 -2.08 -4.04 -4.12
CA SER A 23 -1.37 -3.55 -2.95
C SER A 23 -2.32 -3.54 -1.75
N LYS A 24 -1.73 -3.63 -0.56
CA LYS A 24 -2.44 -3.35 0.68
C LYS A 24 -1.57 -2.46 1.55
N THR A 25 -2.04 -1.24 1.78
CA THR A 25 -1.45 -0.42 2.84
C THR A 25 -1.79 -1.09 4.15
N ILE A 26 -0.77 -1.30 4.96
CA ILE A 26 -0.93 -1.93 6.24
C ILE A 26 -1.28 -0.77 7.18
N SER A 27 -2.42 -0.82 7.85
CA SER A 27 -2.85 0.12 8.89
C SER A 27 -2.83 -0.65 10.21
N SER A 28 -2.06 -0.20 11.21
CA SER A 28 -1.88 -0.89 12.49
C SER A 28 -1.40 0.13 13.50
N SER A 29 -1.68 -0.17 14.76
CA SER A 29 -1.13 0.52 15.92
C SER A 29 0.38 0.27 16.13
N VAL A 30 0.98 -0.67 15.40
CA VAL A 30 2.40 -1.04 15.50
C VAL A 30 3.31 -0.04 14.79
N TYR A 31 4.42 0.34 15.44
CA TYR A 31 5.45 1.21 14.87
C TYR A 31 6.14 0.56 13.65
N ARG A 32 6.22 1.31 12.56
CA ARG A 32 6.74 0.85 11.26
C ARG A 32 7.79 1.80 10.72
N ASN A 33 8.81 1.99 11.51
CA ASN A 33 9.96 2.85 11.27
C ASN A 33 11.23 2.09 11.66
N GLN A 34 12.33 2.78 11.98
CA GLN A 34 13.57 2.15 12.47
C GLN A 34 13.36 1.15 13.61
N LEU A 35 12.36 1.35 14.48
CA LEU A 35 12.06 0.45 15.59
C LEU A 35 11.63 -0.94 15.11
N PHE A 36 10.90 -1.03 13.99
CA PHE A 36 10.54 -2.31 13.37
C PHE A 36 11.80 -3.14 13.09
N TRP A 37 12.86 -2.48 12.60
CA TRP A 37 14.09 -3.14 12.17
C TRP A 37 14.99 -3.57 13.33
N LEU A 38 14.71 -3.15 14.57
CA LEU A 38 15.39 -3.66 15.77
C LEU A 38 14.94 -5.07 16.13
N ASN A 39 13.65 -5.39 15.94
CA ASN A 39 13.11 -6.70 16.25
C ASN A 39 11.95 -7.12 15.32
N PRO A 40 12.21 -7.32 14.02
CA PRO A 40 11.15 -7.42 13.02
C PRO A 40 10.28 -8.67 13.19
N LYS A 41 10.81 -9.75 13.79
CA LYS A 41 10.02 -10.96 14.05
C LYS A 41 8.91 -10.68 15.08
N VAL A 42 9.25 -9.98 16.17
CA VAL A 42 8.27 -9.62 17.21
C VAL A 42 7.23 -8.66 16.66
N GLU A 43 7.66 -7.65 15.89
CA GLU A 43 6.73 -6.68 15.31
C GLU A 43 5.81 -7.30 14.26
N VAL A 44 6.26 -8.31 13.50
CA VAL A 44 5.41 -9.08 12.58
C VAL A 44 4.39 -9.92 13.34
N VAL A 45 4.75 -10.57 14.45
CA VAL A 45 3.77 -11.31 15.27
C VAL A 45 2.68 -10.36 15.77
N LYS A 46 3.06 -9.20 16.32
CA LYS A 46 2.09 -8.18 16.76
C LYS A 46 1.22 -7.69 15.60
N LEU A 47 1.81 -7.49 14.42
CA LEU A 47 1.07 -7.07 13.24
C LEU A 47 0.02 -8.11 12.82
N LEU A 48 0.34 -9.40 12.95
CA LEU A 48 -0.59 -10.50 12.64
C LEU A 48 -1.68 -10.68 13.71
N GLU A 49 -1.45 -10.18 14.93
CA GLU A 49 -2.43 -10.14 16.00
C GLU A 49 -3.33 -8.89 15.94
N ASP A 50 -3.00 -7.91 15.09
CA ASP A 50 -3.78 -6.68 14.92
C ASP A 50 -4.97 -6.91 13.98
N ASP A 51 -6.19 -6.73 14.49
CA ASP A 51 -7.43 -6.82 13.73
C ASP A 51 -7.44 -5.87 12.50
N ASP A 52 -6.72 -4.74 12.59
CA ASP A 52 -6.61 -3.77 11.50
C ASP A 52 -5.82 -4.32 10.31
N TYR A 53 -4.91 -5.27 10.55
CA TYR A 53 -4.13 -5.92 9.50
C TYR A 53 -5.02 -6.68 8.50
N PHE A 54 -6.08 -7.32 8.99
CA PHE A 54 -7.01 -8.11 8.18
C PHE A 54 -8.25 -7.35 7.75
N LYS A 55 -8.39 -6.06 8.09
CA LYS A 55 -9.50 -5.21 7.61
C LYS A 55 -9.60 -5.26 6.09
N LYS A 56 -10.83 -5.30 5.59
CA LYS A 56 -11.13 -5.37 4.14
C LYS A 56 -10.83 -4.06 3.42
N GLU A 57 -10.59 -2.97 4.14
CA GLU A 57 -10.22 -1.67 3.62
C GLU A 57 -8.72 -1.56 3.31
N VAL A 58 -8.25 -0.39 2.87
CA VAL A 58 -6.84 -0.07 2.55
C VAL A 58 -6.17 -0.96 1.48
N TRP A 59 -7.00 -1.55 0.62
CA TRP A 59 -6.53 -2.20 -0.61
C TRP A 59 -6.40 -1.19 -1.73
N GLY A 60 -5.48 -1.49 -2.65
CA GLY A 60 -5.22 -0.70 -3.83
C GLY A 60 -4.68 -1.55 -4.97
N HIS A 61 -4.27 -0.85 -6.02
CA HIS A 61 -3.50 -1.40 -7.12
C HIS A 61 -2.14 -0.73 -7.16
N TYR A 62 -1.18 -1.42 -7.74
CA TYR A 62 0.05 -0.78 -8.15
C TYR A 62 0.41 -1.17 -9.57
N GLN A 63 1.15 -0.28 -10.22
CA GLN A 63 1.79 -0.53 -11.48
C GLN A 63 3.26 -0.15 -11.37
N ILE A 64 4.11 -0.93 -12.04
CA ILE A 64 5.52 -0.59 -12.23
C ILE A 64 5.71 -0.23 -13.69
N PHE A 65 6.32 0.92 -13.95
CA PHE A 65 6.73 1.35 -15.27
C PHE A 65 8.20 1.79 -15.20
N LYS A 66 9.08 1.04 -15.88
CA LYS A 66 10.53 1.16 -15.72
C LYS A 66 10.93 0.98 -14.25
N ASP A 67 11.56 1.97 -13.66
CA ASP A 67 11.95 2.07 -12.26
C ASP A 67 10.88 2.75 -11.38
N THR A 68 9.81 3.28 -11.96
CA THR A 68 8.77 3.98 -11.20
C THR A 68 7.68 3.00 -10.76
N ILE A 69 7.28 3.09 -9.49
CA ILE A 69 6.10 2.42 -8.94
C ILE A 69 5.04 3.47 -8.60
N ILE A 70 3.81 3.21 -9.03
CA ILE A 70 2.63 4.03 -8.70
C ILE A 70 1.64 3.12 -7.99
N ILE A 71 1.23 3.50 -6.79
CA ILE A 71 0.28 2.76 -5.96
C ILE A 71 -0.95 3.62 -5.76
N GLN A 72 -2.11 3.14 -6.22
CA GLN A 72 -3.38 3.81 -6.00
C GLN A 72 -4.18 3.07 -4.94
N THR A 73 -4.51 3.73 -3.83
CA THR A 73 -5.29 3.15 -2.74
C THR A 73 -6.61 3.88 -2.52
N PHE A 74 -7.58 3.17 -1.94
CA PHE A 74 -8.88 3.73 -1.60
C PHE A 74 -8.97 3.96 -0.09
N GLY A 75 -9.37 5.18 0.29
CA GLY A 75 -9.57 5.61 1.67
C GLY A 75 -10.59 4.76 2.45
N LEU A 76 -10.56 4.93 3.77
CA LEU A 76 -11.40 4.19 4.71
C LEU A 76 -12.87 4.65 4.67
N ALA A 77 -13.11 5.95 4.48
CA ALA A 77 -14.44 6.54 4.58
C ALA A 77 -15.31 6.17 3.36
N ASN A 78 -16.45 5.53 3.63
CA ASN A 78 -17.54 5.41 2.67
C ASN A 78 -18.43 6.64 2.83
N ASP A 79 -18.23 7.67 2.02
CA ASP A 79 -19.16 8.78 2.00
C ASP A 79 -20.44 8.32 1.28
N GLN A 80 -21.60 8.66 1.85
CA GLN A 80 -22.91 8.03 1.57
C GLN A 80 -23.40 8.10 0.10
N LEU A 81 -22.67 8.77 -0.80
CA LEU A 81 -23.05 9.05 -2.19
C LEU A 81 -22.06 8.50 -3.26
N CYS A 82 -21.21 7.52 -2.94
CA CYS A 82 -20.32 6.81 -3.88
C CYS A 82 -18.94 7.44 -4.22
N ARG A 83 -18.22 8.03 -3.27
CA ARG A 83 -16.78 8.30 -3.49
C ARG A 83 -15.98 7.93 -2.25
N ARG A 84 -15.00 7.04 -2.43
CA ARG A 84 -13.89 6.90 -1.47
C ARG A 84 -12.80 7.85 -1.90
N SER A 85 -12.09 8.43 -0.93
CA SER A 85 -10.86 9.17 -1.21
C SER A 85 -9.90 8.28 -1.98
N ILE A 86 -9.27 8.84 -3.00
CA ILE A 86 -8.25 8.17 -3.80
C ILE A 86 -6.92 8.79 -3.40
N TYR A 87 -5.97 7.92 -3.08
CA TYR A 87 -4.59 8.29 -2.81
C TYR A 87 -3.71 7.69 -3.90
N GLU A 88 -2.69 8.41 -4.33
CA GLU A 88 -1.70 7.96 -5.28
C GLU A 88 -0.31 8.18 -4.69
N THR A 89 0.34 7.07 -4.40
CA THR A 89 1.70 7.04 -3.85
C THR A 89 2.66 6.74 -4.98
N GLU A 90 3.65 7.61 -5.19
CA GLU A 90 4.69 7.43 -6.20
C GLU A 90 6.06 7.18 -5.57
N GLY A 91 6.82 6.29 -6.20
CA GLY A 91 8.18 6.00 -5.78
C GLY A 91 9.05 5.48 -6.92
N VAL A 92 10.34 5.39 -6.63
CA VAL A 92 11.35 4.76 -7.50
C VAL A 92 11.88 3.48 -6.84
N ILE A 93 11.94 2.41 -7.62
CA ILE A 93 12.52 1.12 -7.24
C ILE A 93 14.04 1.26 -7.34
N LEU A 94 14.72 1.23 -6.20
CA LEU A 94 16.18 1.31 -6.17
C LEU A 94 16.84 -0.06 -6.40
N ASN A 95 16.16 -1.14 -5.99
CA ASN A 95 16.54 -2.52 -6.21
C ASN A 95 15.39 -3.47 -5.79
N ASP A 96 15.59 -4.78 -5.95
CA ASP A 96 14.66 -5.87 -5.61
C ASP A 96 14.21 -5.94 -4.13
N SER A 97 14.68 -5.05 -3.26
CA SER A 97 14.30 -4.99 -1.86
C SER A 97 14.03 -3.58 -1.34
N THR A 98 14.16 -2.55 -2.18
CA THR A 98 14.13 -1.16 -1.72
C THR A 98 13.35 -0.27 -2.68
N ILE A 99 12.39 0.48 -2.13
CA ILE A 99 11.63 1.50 -2.82
C ILE A 99 11.86 2.83 -2.12
N LYS A 100 12.13 3.89 -2.87
CA LYS A 100 12.11 5.27 -2.38
C LYS A 100 10.80 5.91 -2.81
N VAL A 101 9.88 6.06 -1.86
CA VAL A 101 8.62 6.76 -2.04
C VAL A 101 8.87 8.26 -1.86
N PHE A 102 8.37 9.10 -2.75
CA PHE A 102 8.60 10.55 -2.72
C PHE A 102 7.33 11.39 -2.86
N SER A 103 6.18 10.77 -3.11
CA SER A 103 4.87 11.45 -3.16
C SER A 103 3.79 10.50 -2.65
N ASP A 104 2.84 11.04 -1.90
CA ASP A 104 1.55 10.43 -1.56
C ASP A 104 0.47 11.51 -1.63
N TYR A 105 -0.21 11.56 -2.77
CA TYR A 105 -1.18 12.60 -3.09
C TYR A 105 -2.60 12.15 -2.80
N SER A 106 -3.38 12.97 -2.07
CA SER A 106 -4.84 12.80 -2.02
C SER A 106 -5.54 13.66 -3.06
N TYR A 107 -6.23 13.01 -4.00
CA TYR A 107 -7.14 13.69 -4.91
C TYR A 107 -8.38 14.26 -4.22
N TRP A 108 -8.67 13.81 -2.98
CA TRP A 108 -9.82 14.30 -2.23
C TRP A 108 -9.49 15.59 -1.47
N PHE A 109 -8.34 15.61 -0.80
CA PHE A 109 -7.88 16.77 -0.05
C PHE A 109 -7.06 17.75 -0.90
N ASP A 110 -6.72 17.38 -2.13
CA ASP A 110 -5.86 18.16 -3.02
C ASP A 110 -4.53 18.52 -2.33
N THR A 111 -3.90 17.50 -1.73
CA THR A 111 -2.80 17.66 -0.77
C THR A 111 -1.76 16.56 -0.95
N GLU A 112 -0.49 16.95 -0.90
CA GLU A 112 0.68 16.07 -0.80
C GLU A 112 1.00 15.81 0.67
N PHE A 113 1.12 14.53 1.06
CA PHE A 113 1.44 14.15 2.44
C PHE A 113 2.93 13.86 2.68
N ILE A 114 3.72 13.71 1.62
CA ILE A 114 5.15 13.44 1.74
C ILE A 114 5.94 14.72 1.53
N GLU A 115 6.47 15.25 2.63
CA GLU A 115 7.40 16.38 2.60
C GLU A 115 8.84 15.93 2.26
N GLU A 116 9.24 14.77 2.78
CA GLU A 116 10.56 14.17 2.56
C GLU A 116 10.45 12.71 2.09
N PRO A 117 11.28 12.26 1.12
CA PRO A 117 11.20 10.90 0.62
C PRO A 117 11.42 9.82 1.70
N ASN A 118 10.55 8.81 1.69
CA ASN A 118 10.60 7.66 2.58
C ASN A 118 11.22 6.44 1.88
N ILE A 119 12.17 5.80 2.54
CA ILE A 119 12.79 4.56 2.08
C ILE A 119 12.07 3.38 2.70
N TYR A 120 11.47 2.56 1.85
CA TYR A 120 10.84 1.31 2.23
C TYR A 120 11.76 0.14 1.91
N ARG A 121 11.96 -0.75 2.88
CA ARG A 121 12.71 -2.00 2.69
C ARG A 121 11.82 -3.22 2.82
N LEU A 122 12.10 -4.23 1.99
CA LEU A 122 11.40 -5.50 1.99
C LEU A 122 11.79 -6.34 3.21
N TYR A 123 10.81 -6.63 4.06
CA TYR A 123 10.84 -7.73 4.99
C TYR A 123 10.14 -8.95 4.37
N LYS A 124 10.92 -10.01 4.11
CA LYS A 124 10.39 -11.26 3.56
C LYS A 124 9.60 -12.00 4.63
N THR A 125 8.35 -12.32 4.33
CA THR A 125 7.47 -13.10 5.20
C THR A 125 6.49 -13.90 4.34
N GLU A 126 6.12 -15.08 4.80
CA GLU A 126 5.06 -15.89 4.19
C GLU A 126 3.66 -15.42 4.63
N HIS A 127 3.59 -14.68 5.74
CA HIS A 127 2.33 -14.17 6.25
C HIS A 127 1.87 -12.95 5.46
N LYS A 128 0.71 -13.08 4.81
CA LYS A 128 0.08 -11.99 4.06
C LYS A 128 -1.45 -12.04 4.14
N PRO A 129 -2.13 -10.88 4.08
CA PRO A 129 -3.58 -10.86 3.97
C PRO A 129 -4.04 -11.52 2.68
N ASP A 130 -5.17 -12.21 2.72
CA ASP A 130 -5.74 -12.83 1.53
C ASP A 130 -6.27 -11.76 0.56
N SER A 131 -5.61 -11.64 -0.59
CA SER A 131 -5.98 -10.68 -1.64
C SER A 131 -7.35 -10.90 -2.27
N THR A 132 -7.95 -12.09 -2.11
CA THR A 132 -9.32 -12.35 -2.55
C THR A 132 -10.34 -11.56 -1.72
N LEU A 133 -9.97 -11.16 -0.50
CA LEU A 133 -10.81 -10.41 0.43
C LEU A 133 -10.80 -8.89 0.19
N ALA A 134 -10.08 -8.39 -0.81
CA ALA A 134 -10.11 -6.96 -1.16
C ALA A 134 -11.55 -6.49 -1.40
N TRP A 135 -11.98 -5.45 -0.69
CA TRP A 135 -13.39 -5.03 -0.63
C TRP A 135 -14.02 -4.69 -1.99
N PHE A 136 -13.21 -4.22 -2.95
CA PHE A 136 -13.67 -3.86 -4.29
C PHE A 136 -13.90 -5.07 -5.20
N ASN A 137 -13.37 -6.25 -4.87
CA ASN A 137 -13.54 -7.46 -5.70
C ASN A 137 -15.02 -7.85 -5.90
N LYS A 138 -15.90 -7.50 -4.94
CA LYS A 138 -17.34 -7.78 -5.00
C LYS A 138 -18.19 -6.60 -5.50
N LYS A 139 -17.57 -5.50 -5.95
CA LYS A 139 -18.28 -4.29 -6.37
C LYS A 139 -18.56 -4.33 -7.87
N ARG A 140 -19.81 -4.05 -8.26
CA ARG A 140 -20.25 -4.06 -9.67
C ARG A 140 -19.47 -3.08 -10.57
N TRP A 141 -19.04 -1.95 -10.02
CA TRP A 141 -18.27 -0.95 -10.76
C TRP A 141 -16.80 -1.31 -10.92
N TYR A 142 -16.28 -2.25 -10.12
CA TYR A 142 -14.89 -2.68 -10.21
C TYR A 142 -14.76 -3.68 -11.35
N LYS A 143 -14.01 -3.30 -12.39
CA LYS A 143 -13.50 -4.20 -13.41
C LYS A 143 -12.00 -4.29 -13.24
N LYS A 144 -11.42 -5.50 -13.34
CA LYS A 144 -9.97 -5.66 -13.43
C LYS A 144 -9.44 -4.73 -14.54
N HIS A 145 -8.28 -4.11 -14.33
CA HIS A 145 -7.64 -3.17 -15.27
C HIS A 145 -8.32 -1.79 -15.43
N LEU A 146 -9.13 -1.34 -14.47
CA LEU A 146 -9.82 -0.04 -14.58
C LEU A 146 -8.89 1.15 -14.79
N HIS A 147 -7.65 1.09 -14.26
CA HIS A 147 -6.64 2.14 -14.42
C HIS A 147 -6.19 2.33 -15.88
N GLU A 148 -6.16 1.27 -16.68
CA GLU A 148 -5.81 1.34 -18.11
C GLU A 148 -6.89 2.05 -18.93
N SER A 149 -8.17 1.94 -18.53
CA SER A 149 -9.28 2.59 -19.23
C SER A 149 -9.26 4.11 -19.18
N ARG A 150 -8.49 4.70 -18.26
CA ARG A 150 -8.34 6.16 -18.10
C ARG A 150 -7.14 6.73 -18.88
N ARG A 151 -6.31 5.87 -19.49
CA ARG A 151 -5.16 6.28 -20.31
C ARG A 151 -5.52 6.59 -21.77
N ILE A 152 -6.78 6.39 -22.18
CA ILE A 152 -7.24 6.77 -23.52
C ILE A 152 -7.82 8.19 -23.45
N LYS A 153 -6.97 9.18 -23.65
CA LYS A 153 -7.33 10.49 -24.21
C LYS A 153 -6.20 10.97 -25.11
#